data_AF-A0A453B5C4-F1
#
_entry.id   AF-A0A453B5C4-F1
#
_cell.length_a   1.000
_cell.length_b   1.000
_cell.length_c   1.000
_cell.angle_alpha   90.00
_cell.angle_beta   90.00
_cell.angle_gamma   90.00
#
_symmetry.space_group_name_H-M   'P 1'
#
loop_
_entity.id
_entity.type
_entity.pdbx_description
1 polymer ?
#
loop_
_entity_poly.entity_id
_entity_poly.type
_entity_poly.pdbx_seq_one_letter_code
_entity_poly.pdbx_strand_id
1 'polypeptide(L)'
;MMMNAMRMAESTIFFRTTMSLLSRVPLSFLPGMLDFSRLVDANAQEPSTGPINSVQFHRNGQLMLAAGLDKHLRFFQIDGERNPKIQSIFIQDPPQKKNYRGLSGLQGILST
;
A
#
# COMPACT_ATOMS: atom_id res chain seq x y z
N MET A 1 50.45 -34.81 7.96
CA MET A 1 50.38 -33.33 7.91
C MET A 1 51.03 -32.93 6.59
N MET A 2 50.43 -32.27 5.60
CA MET A 2 49.33 -31.31 5.51
C MET A 2 48.58 -31.61 4.19
N MET A 3 47.27 -31.86 4.19
CA MET A 3 46.17 -30.89 4.01
C MET A 3 46.13 -30.20 2.63
N ASN A 4 45.19 -30.68 1.82
CA ASN A 4 44.48 -29.99 0.73
C ASN A 4 44.35 -28.48 0.94
N ALA A 5 44.62 -27.71 -0.11
CA ALA A 5 43.75 -26.62 -0.54
C ALA A 5 44.14 -26.14 -1.95
N MET A 6 43.75 -26.96 -2.93
CA MET A 6 43.51 -26.57 -4.32
C MET A 6 42.35 -25.56 -4.40
N ARG A 7 42.53 -24.35 -3.86
CA ARG A 7 41.52 -23.29 -3.95
C ARG A 7 42.14 -21.90 -3.81
N MET A 8 43.09 -21.60 -4.69
CA MET A 8 43.65 -20.25 -4.90
C MET A 8 43.53 -19.89 -6.37
N ALA A 9 42.32 -19.90 -6.90
CA ALA A 9 42.06 -19.58 -8.30
C ALA A 9 40.76 -18.80 -8.50
N GLU A 10 40.34 -17.92 -7.59
CA GLU A 10 39.14 -17.09 -7.81
C GLU A 10 39.23 -15.70 -7.16
N SER A 11 40.36 -15.00 -7.33
CA SER A 11 40.47 -13.58 -6.96
C SER A 11 40.94 -12.73 -8.13
N THR A 12 40.34 -12.92 -9.30
CA THR A 12 40.39 -11.90 -10.35
C THR A 12 39.17 -11.02 -10.21
N ILE A 13 39.40 -9.85 -9.63
CA ILE A 13 38.50 -8.70 -9.63
C ILE A 13 38.16 -8.40 -11.09
N PHE A 14 36.96 -8.81 -11.51
CA PHE A 14 36.43 -8.57 -12.85
C PHE A 14 35.32 -7.52 -12.72
N PHE A 15 35.56 -6.37 -13.34
CA PHE A 15 34.68 -5.20 -13.46
C PHE A 15 33.18 -5.52 -13.40
N ARG A 16 32.42 -4.77 -12.59
CA ARG A 16 30.95 -4.74 -12.73
C ARG A 16 30.37 -3.33 -12.68
N THR A 17 30.90 -2.45 -13.52
CA THR A 17 30.06 -1.40 -14.11
C THR A 17 29.20 -2.06 -15.18
N THR A 18 28.05 -2.61 -14.79
CA THR A 18 26.95 -2.93 -15.71
C THR A 18 25.73 -2.16 -15.22
N MET A 19 25.75 -0.85 -15.44
CA MET A 19 24.51 -0.13 -15.63
C MET A 19 23.76 -0.86 -16.78
N SER A 20 22.59 -1.40 -16.45
CA SER A 20 21.57 -1.88 -17.39
C SER A 20 22.03 -2.80 -18.53
N LEU A 21 22.04 -4.10 -18.29
CA LEU A 21 21.76 -5.08 -19.36
C LEU A 21 20.40 -5.70 -19.06
N LEU A 22 19.43 -5.18 -19.82
CA LEU A 22 18.00 -5.44 -19.79
C LEU A 22 17.67 -6.93 -19.72
N SER A 23 17.09 -7.33 -18.60
CA SER A 23 15.84 -8.07 -18.66
C SER A 23 14.91 -7.41 -17.67
N ARG A 24 13.72 -7.00 -18.13
CA ARG A 24 12.57 -6.84 -17.25
C ARG A 24 12.26 -8.25 -16.73
N VAL A 25 13.06 -8.72 -15.79
CA VAL A 25 12.63 -9.73 -14.84
C VAL A 25 11.34 -9.13 -14.30
N PRO A 26 10.16 -9.79 -14.42
CA PRO A 26 9.02 -9.34 -13.63
C PRO A 26 9.58 -9.18 -12.22
N LEU A 27 9.32 -8.05 -11.55
CA LEU A 27 9.80 -7.80 -10.19
C LEU A 27 9.11 -8.81 -9.26
N SER A 28 9.37 -10.11 -9.44
CA SER A 28 9.20 -11.13 -8.45
C SER A 28 10.10 -10.65 -7.35
N PHE A 29 9.48 -10.05 -6.33
CA PHE A 29 10.15 -9.62 -5.12
C PHE A 29 11.14 -10.72 -4.76
N LEU A 30 12.43 -10.42 -4.91
CA LEU A 30 13.44 -11.37 -4.49
C LEU A 30 13.20 -11.57 -3.00
N PRO A 31 13.18 -12.82 -2.49
CA PRO A 31 13.01 -13.05 -1.08
C PRO A 31 14.01 -12.21 -0.29
N GLY A 32 13.52 -11.32 0.58
CA GLY A 32 14.36 -10.39 1.35
C GLY A 32 14.61 -9.01 0.72
N MET A 33 14.13 -8.73 -0.50
CA MET A 33 14.15 -7.39 -1.11
C MET A 33 12.72 -6.91 -1.44
N LEU A 34 12.29 -5.89 -0.70
CA LEU A 34 11.07 -5.13 -0.98
C LEU A 34 11.47 -3.74 -1.48
N ASP A 35 11.26 -3.48 -2.77
CA ASP A 35 11.43 -2.15 -3.35
C ASP A 35 10.12 -1.36 -3.22
N PHE A 36 10.18 -0.17 -2.61
CA PHE A 36 9.02 0.69 -2.42
C PHE A 36 9.44 2.16 -2.35
N SER A 37 8.56 3.04 -2.82
CA SER A 37 8.71 4.50 -2.71
C SER A 37 7.57 5.06 -1.87
N ARG A 38 7.88 6.01 -0.97
CA ARG A 38 6.85 6.76 -0.25
C ARG A 38 6.21 7.77 -1.18
N LEU A 39 4.88 7.75 -1.26
CA LEU A 39 4.07 8.76 -1.94
C LEU A 39 3.42 9.69 -0.92
N VAL A 40 2.71 10.70 -1.42
CA VAL A 40 1.90 11.59 -0.58
C VAL A 40 0.84 10.78 0.14
N ASP A 41 0.60 11.12 1.42
CA ASP A 41 -0.38 10.42 2.25
C ASP A 41 -1.77 10.50 1.59
N ALA A 42 -2.48 9.38 1.53
CA ALA A 42 -3.74 9.29 0.80
C ALA A 42 -4.85 10.19 1.37
N ASN A 43 -4.81 10.46 2.68
CA ASN A 43 -5.77 11.32 3.38
C ASN A 43 -5.24 12.74 3.64
N ALA A 44 -4.15 13.17 2.99
CA ALA A 44 -3.49 14.45 3.28
C ALA A 44 -4.44 15.65 3.19
N GLN A 45 -5.40 15.65 2.26
CA GLN A 45 -6.36 16.75 2.10
C GLN A 45 -7.39 16.84 3.24
N GLU A 46 -7.81 15.71 3.81
CA GLU A 46 -8.72 15.68 4.96
C GLU A 46 -8.30 14.55 5.91
N PRO A 47 -7.37 14.84 6.85
CA PRO A 47 -6.99 13.90 7.88
C PRO A 47 -8.18 13.55 8.78
N SER A 48 -8.21 12.32 9.27
CA SER A 48 -9.21 11.88 10.26
C SER A 48 -8.89 12.50 11.62
N THR A 49 -9.93 12.91 12.36
CA THR A 49 -9.77 13.44 13.73
C THR A 49 -9.60 12.32 14.76
N GLY A 50 -9.96 11.08 14.40
CA GLY A 50 -9.77 9.87 15.19
C GLY A 50 -9.02 8.77 14.42
N PRO A 51 -8.77 7.61 15.05
CA PRO A 51 -8.10 6.50 14.38
C PRO A 51 -8.95 5.97 13.21
N ILE A 52 -8.28 5.71 12.09
CA ILE A 52 -8.86 5.02 10.94
C ILE A 52 -8.85 3.52 11.26
N ASN A 53 -10.01 2.88 11.25
CA ASN A 53 -10.15 1.46 11.59
C ASN A 53 -10.29 0.56 10.35
N SER A 54 -10.53 1.15 9.18
CA SER A 54 -10.68 0.41 7.93
C SER A 54 -10.31 1.28 6.73
N VAL A 55 -9.66 0.65 5.76
CA VAL A 55 -9.32 1.22 4.47
C VAL A 55 -9.67 0.20 3.40
N GLN A 56 -10.31 0.64 2.32
CA GLN A 56 -10.64 -0.20 1.18
C GLN A 56 -10.36 0.52 -0.13
N PHE A 57 -9.68 -0.15 -1.06
CA PHE A 57 -9.48 0.34 -2.41
C PHE A 57 -10.53 -0.25 -3.34
N HIS A 58 -10.95 0.56 -4.30
CA HIS A 58 -11.68 0.07 -5.46
C HIS A 58 -10.76 -0.83 -6.31
N ARG A 59 -11.32 -1.79 -7.05
CA ARG A 59 -10.54 -2.74 -7.85
C ARG A 59 -9.57 -2.08 -8.85
N ASN A 60 -9.94 -0.92 -9.38
CA ASN A 60 -9.09 -0.14 -10.28
C ASN A 60 -7.91 0.58 -9.59
N GLY A 61 -7.84 0.57 -8.25
CA GLY A 61 -6.79 1.20 -7.45
C GLY A 61 -6.86 2.74 -7.34
N GLN A 62 -7.76 3.38 -8.08
CA GLN A 62 -7.83 4.85 -8.17
C GLN A 62 -8.78 5.49 -7.16
N LEU A 63 -9.57 4.69 -6.45
CA LEU A 63 -10.50 5.16 -5.43
C LEU A 63 -10.22 4.43 -4.12
N MET A 64 -10.11 5.18 -3.03
CA MET A 64 -9.90 4.65 -1.69
C MET A 64 -10.97 5.19 -0.75
N LEU A 65 -11.56 4.30 0.04
CA LEU A 65 -12.41 4.61 1.19
C LEU A 65 -11.58 4.47 2.47
N ALA A 66 -11.66 5.46 3.35
CA ALA A 66 -11.18 5.39 4.72
C ALA A 66 -12.35 5.58 5.70
N ALA A 67 -12.47 4.69 6.68
CA ALA A 67 -13.46 4.77 7.74
C ALA A 67 -12.79 5.06 9.09
N GLY A 68 -13.22 6.14 9.74
CA GLY A 68 -12.71 6.56 11.04
C GLY A 68 -13.72 6.33 12.18
N LEU A 69 -13.21 6.21 13.42
CA LEU A 69 -14.04 6.28 14.63
C LEU A 69 -14.61 7.68 14.91
N ASP A 70 -14.20 8.67 14.12
CA ASP A 70 -14.80 10.00 14.07
C ASP A 70 -16.17 10.03 13.37
N LYS A 71 -16.70 8.85 13.01
CA LYS A 71 -17.98 8.65 12.34
C LYS A 71 -18.01 9.21 10.92
N HIS A 72 -16.86 9.36 10.28
CA HIS A 72 -16.78 9.76 8.88
C HIS A 72 -16.32 8.61 7.99
N LEU A 73 -17.01 8.46 6.85
CA LEU A 73 -16.53 7.72 5.68
C LEU A 73 -15.99 8.70 4.66
N ARG A 74 -14.73 8.54 4.26
CA ARG A 74 -14.05 9.47 3.34
C ARG A 74 -13.58 8.73 2.10
N PHE A 75 -13.92 9.27 0.94
CA PHE A 75 -13.48 8.80 -0.36
C PHE A 75 -12.38 9.72 -0.91
N PHE A 76 -11.30 9.13 -1.38
CA PHE A 76 -10.16 9.80 -1.98
C PHE A 76 -9.88 9.19 -3.35
N GLN A 77 -9.61 10.04 -4.34
CA GLN A 77 -8.97 9.58 -5.56
C GLN A 77 -7.48 9.38 -5.28
N ILE A 78 -6.90 8.28 -5.73
CA ILE A 78 -5.49 7.95 -5.50
C ILE A 78 -4.71 8.15 -6.79
N ASP A 79 -3.98 9.26 -6.85
CA ASP A 79 -3.11 9.64 -7.96
C ASP A 79 -1.61 9.59 -7.60
N GLY A 80 -1.28 9.51 -6.30
CA GLY A 80 0.09 9.46 -5.79
C GLY A 80 0.74 10.83 -5.57
N GLU A 81 0.07 11.92 -5.97
CA GLU A 81 0.59 13.29 -5.89
C GLU A 81 -0.26 14.18 -4.97
N ARG A 82 -1.58 14.23 -5.19
CA ARG A 82 -2.49 15.12 -4.46
C ARG A 82 -3.51 14.35 -3.63
N ASN A 83 -3.87 13.16 -4.09
CA ASN A 83 -4.88 12.28 -3.52
C ASN A 83 -6.18 13.03 -3.12
N PRO A 84 -6.86 13.67 -4.08
CA PRO A 84 -7.92 14.60 -3.72
C PRO A 84 -9.10 13.89 -3.06
N LYS A 85 -9.66 14.52 -2.03
CA LYS A 85 -10.92 14.08 -1.42
C LYS A 85 -12.06 14.27 -2.41
N ILE A 86 -12.78 13.18 -2.67
CA ILE A 86 -14.00 13.18 -3.47
C ILE A 86 -15.20 13.52 -2.60
N GLN A 87 -15.38 12.80 -1.49
CA GLN A 87 -16.54 12.95 -0.62
C GLN A 87 -16.24 12.55 0.82
N SER A 88 -16.91 13.20 1.77
CA SER A 88 -16.91 12.83 3.19
C SER A 88 -18.36 12.73 3.66
N ILE A 89 -18.70 11.61 4.30
CA ILE A 89 -20.06 11.30 4.77
C ILE A 89 -19.98 11.12 6.28
N PHE A 90 -20.67 11.99 7.02
CA PHE A 90 -20.86 11.82 8.46
C PHE A 90 -21.98 10.81 8.72
N ILE A 91 -21.68 9.75 9.45
CA ILE A 91 -22.64 8.76 9.91
C ILE A 91 -23.09 9.18 11.29
N GLN A 92 -24.29 9.76 11.36
CA GLN A 92 -24.92 10.02 12.64
C GLN A 92 -25.33 8.69 13.31
N ASP A 93 -25.19 8.61 14.63
CA ASP A 93 -25.73 7.47 15.36
C ASP A 93 -27.23 7.39 15.06
N PRO A 94 -27.78 6.20 14.77
CA PRO A 94 -29.20 6.07 14.57
C PRO A 94 -29.93 6.43 15.86
N PRO A 95 -31.14 6.99 15.77
CA PRO A 95 -32.03 6.99 16.90
C PRO A 95 -32.32 5.52 17.24
N GLN A 96 -31.72 5.04 18.34
CA GLN A 96 -31.82 3.71 18.95
C GLN A 96 -30.90 2.61 18.38
N LYS A 97 -30.31 1.85 19.33
CA LYS A 97 -29.35 0.74 19.15
C LYS A 97 -29.78 -0.24 18.04
N LYS A 98 -29.34 0.02 16.81
CA LYS A 98 -29.11 -1.04 15.83
C LYS A 98 -27.63 -1.36 15.84
N ASN A 99 -27.31 -2.60 16.18
CA ASN A 99 -25.96 -3.13 16.11
C ASN A 99 -25.51 -3.10 14.64
N TYR A 100 -24.82 -2.05 14.21
CA TYR A 100 -24.12 -2.09 12.94
C TYR A 100 -22.99 -3.09 13.07
N ARG A 101 -23.18 -4.29 12.52
CA ARG A 101 -22.05 -5.14 12.14
C ARG A 101 -21.29 -4.36 11.08
N GLY A 102 -20.15 -3.80 11.50
CA GLY A 102 -19.36 -2.86 10.74
C GLY A 102 -18.98 -3.39 9.36
N LEU A 103 -19.05 -2.49 8.38
CA LEU A 103 -18.27 -2.42 7.14
C LEU A 103 -18.26 -3.64 6.19
N SER A 104 -18.84 -4.79 6.55
CA SER A 104 -18.94 -5.97 5.69
C SER A 104 -19.84 -5.73 4.46
N GLY A 105 -20.79 -4.79 4.55
CA GLY A 105 -21.65 -4.41 3.43
C GLY A 105 -20.99 -3.48 2.40
N LEU A 106 -19.93 -2.74 2.77
CA LEU A 106 -19.21 -1.87 1.82
C LEU A 106 -18.25 -2.65 0.92
N GLN A 107 -17.90 -3.88 1.30
CA GLN A 107 -17.07 -4.75 0.47
C GLN A 107 -17.66 -4.96 -0.93
N GLY A 108 -18.99 -4.99 -1.08
CA GLY A 108 -19.64 -5.11 -2.39
C GLY A 108 -19.59 -3.85 -3.27
N ILE A 109 -19.51 -2.65 -2.67
CA ILE A 109 -19.57 -1.38 -3.42
C ILE A 109 -18.22 -1.00 -4.02
N LEU A 110 -17.11 -1.42 -3.40
CA LEU A 110 -15.76 -1.11 -3.88
C LEU A 110 -15.10 -2.27 -4.66
N SER A 111 -15.72 -3.44 -4.75
CA SER A 111 -15.13 -4.61 -5.41
C SER A 111 -15.63 -4.90 -6.82
N THR A 112 -16.62 -4.15 -7.33
CA THR A 112 -17.16 -4.34 -8.69
C THR A 112 -16.22 -3.76 -9.74
#